data_AF-A0A9X2IYZ4-F1
#
_entry.id   AF-A0A9X2IYZ4-F1
#
_cell.length_a   1.000
_cell.length_b   1.000
_cell.length_c   1.000
_cell.angle_alpha   90.00
_cell.angle_beta   90.00
_cell.angle_gamma   90.00
#
_symmetry.space_group_name_H-M   'P 1'
#
loop_
_entity.id
_entity.type
_entity.pdbx_description
1 polymer ?
#
loop_
_entity_poly.entity_id
_entity_poly.type
_entity_poly.pdbx_seq_one_letter_code
_entity_poly.pdbx_strand_id
1 'polypeptide(L)'
;MADPHAPDHLAELAAEREDADELRQLAAEGNSDATDLLAELATERGDADELRRLAATGNADATDHLVQLAAERGNTDELQRLADQGNPDASDHLVELAIERGDVDELRRLADQGNPDASDHLVELAIERGDVDELRRLADQGNSDASDLLVELATEREDLAELRRLAAAGNRDARDVLSEMDER
;
A
#
# COMPACT_ATOMS: atom_id res chain seq x y z
N MET A 1 32.99 14.76 35.00
CA MET A 1 31.64 14.24 34.74
C MET A 1 31.49 14.24 33.24
N ALA A 2 31.11 13.11 32.64
CA ALA A 2 30.83 13.07 31.21
C ALA A 2 29.53 13.83 30.93
N ASP A 3 29.52 14.62 29.86
CA ASP A 3 28.33 15.34 29.40
C ASP A 3 27.31 14.32 28.87
N PRO A 4 26.09 14.24 29.43
CA PRO A 4 25.07 13.29 28.98
C PRO A 4 24.58 13.54 27.54
N HIS A 5 24.86 14.71 26.95
CA HIS A 5 24.53 15.05 25.55
C HIS A 5 25.72 14.90 24.58
N ALA A 6 26.86 14.41 25.07
CA ALA A 6 28.03 14.21 24.21
C ALA A 6 27.77 13.32 22.99
N PRO A 7 26.99 12.22 23.06
CA PRO A 7 26.72 11.39 21.89
C PRO A 7 25.92 12.12 20.81
N ASP A 8 24.90 12.88 21.20
CA ASP A 8 24.03 13.64 20.30
C ASP A 8 24.83 14.74 19.60
N HIS A 9 25.68 15.46 20.35
CA HIS A 9 26.56 16.48 19.79
C HIS A 9 27.63 15.91 18.84
N LEU A 10 28.09 14.67 19.06
CA LEU A 10 29.00 14.00 18.12
C LEU A 10 28.30 13.65 16.80
N ALA A 11 27.02 13.25 16.85
CA ALA A 11 26.24 12.97 15.66
C ALA A 11 26.05 14.24 14.81
N GLU A 12 25.71 15.38 15.44
CA GLU A 12 25.60 16.67 14.75
C GLU A 12 26.92 17.07 14.07
N LEU A 13 28.05 16.97 14.78
CA LEU A 13 29.37 17.31 14.22
C LEU A 13 29.77 16.39 13.06
N ALA A 14 29.42 15.11 13.14
CA ALA A 14 29.66 14.17 12.05
C ALA A 14 28.80 14.51 10.82
N ALA A 15 27.54 14.90 11.02
CA ALA A 15 26.64 15.35 9.95
C ALA A 15 27.13 16.65 9.31
N GLU A 16 27.54 17.66 10.09
CA GLU A 16 28.13 18.91 9.58
C GLU A 16 29.39 18.68 8.72
N ARG A 17 30.13 17.62 9.04
CA ARG A 17 31.31 17.17 8.29
C ARG A 17 30.98 16.23 7.13
N GLU A 18 29.71 15.90 6.93
CA GLU A 18 29.27 14.97 5.90
C GLU A 18 29.87 13.55 6.05
N ASP A 19 30.25 13.17 7.28
CA ASP A 19 30.96 11.94 7.63
C ASP A 19 29.99 10.79 7.91
N ALA A 20 29.55 10.14 6.83
CA ALA A 20 28.63 9.01 6.90
C ALA A 20 29.21 7.80 7.66
N ASP A 21 30.54 7.63 7.69
CA ASP A 21 31.15 6.50 8.40
C ASP A 21 31.09 6.70 9.92
N GLU A 22 31.35 7.92 10.39
CA GLU A 22 31.20 8.29 11.81
C GLU A 22 29.74 8.20 12.26
N LEU A 23 28.79 8.70 11.44
CA LEU A 23 27.36 8.55 11.69
C LEU A 23 26.92 7.08 11.76
N ARG A 24 27.39 6.22 10.83
CA ARG A 24 27.11 4.77 10.87
C ARG A 24 27.60 4.13 12.15
N GLN A 25 28.79 4.51 12.61
CA GLN A 25 29.34 3.95 13.84
C GLN A 25 28.47 4.34 15.05
N LEU A 26 28.11 5.62 15.16
CA LEU A 26 27.25 6.11 16.24
C LEU A 26 25.86 5.45 16.21
N ALA A 27 25.25 5.33 15.02
CA ALA A 27 23.98 4.64 14.83
C ALA A 27 24.08 3.15 15.24
N ALA A 28 25.16 2.46 14.89
CA ALA A 28 25.41 1.07 15.30
C ALA A 28 25.61 0.91 16.82
N GLU A 29 26.03 1.98 17.50
CA GLU A 29 26.12 2.06 18.96
C GLU A 29 24.76 2.39 19.63
N GLY A 30 23.71 2.59 18.83
CA GLY A 30 22.33 2.84 19.28
C GLY A 30 21.98 4.32 19.41
N ASN A 31 22.75 5.23 18.81
CA ASN A 31 22.42 6.64 18.76
C ASN A 31 21.31 6.89 17.71
N SER A 32 20.12 7.27 18.18
CA SER A 32 18.96 7.57 17.33
C SER A 32 19.22 8.78 16.43
N ASP A 33 19.78 9.86 16.98
CA ASP A 33 20.03 11.10 16.24
C ASP A 33 21.02 10.86 15.10
N ALA A 34 22.03 10.02 15.33
CA ALA A 34 22.95 9.60 14.27
C ALA A 34 22.26 8.76 13.19
N THR A 35 21.23 7.98 13.55
CA THR A 35 20.44 7.19 12.59
C THR A 35 19.61 8.11 11.70
N ASP A 36 18.97 9.11 12.31
CA ASP A 36 18.12 10.07 11.60
C ASP A 36 18.96 10.99 10.70
N LEU A 37 20.06 11.55 11.23
CA LEU A 37 21.01 12.35 10.44
C LEU A 37 21.65 11.56 9.28
N LEU A 38 21.89 10.26 9.47
CA LEU A 38 22.38 9.39 8.40
C LEU A 38 21.31 9.14 7.33
N ALA A 39 20.04 9.03 7.73
CA ALA A 39 18.92 8.95 6.78
C ALA A 39 18.79 10.24 5.96
N GLU A 40 18.84 11.41 6.62
CA GLU A 40 18.82 12.71 5.96
C GLU A 40 19.97 12.84 4.94
N LEU A 41 21.20 12.54 5.37
CA LEU A 41 22.37 12.60 4.50
C LEU A 41 22.28 11.63 3.32
N ALA A 42 21.73 10.43 3.54
CA ALA A 42 21.49 9.46 2.48
C ALA A 42 20.45 9.95 1.47
N THR A 43 19.37 10.57 1.95
CA THR A 43 18.33 11.19 1.11
C THR A 43 18.91 12.29 0.23
N GLU A 44 19.65 13.23 0.82
CA GLU A 44 20.28 14.34 0.08
C GLU A 44 21.23 13.84 -1.02
N ARG A 45 21.93 12.73 -0.75
CA ARG A 45 22.84 12.09 -1.71
C ARG A 45 22.14 11.14 -2.69
N GLY A 46 20.86 10.84 -2.47
CA GLY A 46 20.13 9.82 -3.22
C GLY A 46 20.74 8.41 -3.10
N ASP A 47 21.35 8.11 -1.95
CA ASP A 47 21.99 6.84 -1.60
C ASP A 47 20.94 5.81 -1.16
N ALA A 48 20.33 5.16 -2.16
CA ALA A 48 19.32 4.14 -1.93
C ALA A 48 19.85 2.93 -1.15
N ASP A 49 21.15 2.65 -1.20
CA ASP A 49 21.73 1.51 -0.48
C ASP A 49 21.86 1.80 1.02
N GLU A 50 22.19 3.03 1.39
CA GLU A 50 22.14 3.47 2.78
C GLU A 50 20.70 3.49 3.33
N LEU A 51 19.78 4.12 2.59
CA LEU A 51 18.36 4.16 2.98
C LEU A 51 17.80 2.75 3.18
N ARG A 52 18.13 1.80 2.29
CA ARG A 52 17.70 0.41 2.43
C ARG A 52 18.28 -0.27 3.67
N ARG A 53 19.53 0.04 4.05
CA ARG A 53 20.12 -0.50 5.28
C ARG A 53 19.40 0.02 6.52
N LEU A 54 19.10 1.32 6.55
CA LEU A 54 18.39 1.96 7.66
C LEU A 54 16.94 1.45 7.76
N ALA A 55 16.23 1.37 6.64
CA ALA A 55 14.88 0.80 6.56
C ALA A 55 14.84 -0.65 7.06
N ALA A 56 15.84 -1.47 6.71
CA ALA A 56 15.95 -2.84 7.20
C ALA A 56 16.16 -2.96 8.73
N THR A 57 16.60 -1.88 9.39
CA THR A 57 16.68 -1.79 10.86
C THR A 57 15.43 -1.19 11.50
N GLY A 58 14.41 -0.86 10.70
CA GLY A 58 13.14 -0.29 11.16
C GLY A 58 13.11 1.23 11.25
N ASN A 59 14.06 1.93 10.63
CA ASN A 59 13.98 3.39 10.51
C ASN A 59 12.86 3.76 9.51
N ALA A 60 11.82 4.42 10.02
CA ALA A 60 10.64 4.78 9.24
C ALA A 60 10.96 5.87 8.21
N ASP A 61 11.66 6.93 8.60
CA ASP A 61 12.03 8.04 7.70
C ASP A 61 12.86 7.55 6.50
N ALA A 62 13.80 6.64 6.74
CA ALA A 62 14.57 6.01 5.68
C ALA A 62 13.71 5.15 4.74
N THR A 63 12.65 4.53 5.27
CA THR A 63 11.68 3.78 4.46
C THR A 63 10.90 4.74 3.56
N ASP A 64 10.37 5.82 4.12
CA ASP A 64 9.59 6.83 3.39
C ASP A 64 10.44 7.49 2.29
N HIS A 65 11.68 7.86 2.62
CA HIS A 65 12.62 8.40 1.63
C HIS A 65 13.00 7.39 0.55
N LEU A 66 13.10 6.10 0.88
CA LEU A 66 13.37 5.06 -0.11
C LEU A 66 12.18 4.87 -1.06
N VAL A 67 10.93 4.95 -0.55
CA VAL A 67 9.71 4.95 -1.37
C VAL A 67 9.72 6.14 -2.33
N GLN A 68 9.91 7.35 -1.82
CA GLN A 68 9.95 8.57 -2.63
C GLN A 68 11.02 8.48 -3.71
N LEU A 69 12.24 8.09 -3.35
CA LEU A 69 13.36 7.97 -4.29
C LEU A 69 13.08 6.90 -5.36
N ALA A 70 12.44 5.80 -4.99
CA ALA A 70 12.04 4.76 -5.93
C ALA A 70 10.97 5.26 -6.90
N ALA A 71 9.95 5.95 -6.41
CA ALA A 71 8.89 6.54 -7.23
C ALA A 71 9.45 7.58 -8.22
N GLU A 72 10.25 8.52 -7.75
CA GLU A 72 10.90 9.55 -8.59
C GLU A 72 11.78 8.95 -9.70
N ARG A 73 12.44 7.82 -9.41
CA ARG A 73 13.30 7.12 -10.36
C ARG A 73 12.55 6.08 -11.22
N GLY A 74 11.25 5.89 -10.99
CA GLY A 74 10.47 4.83 -11.63
C GLY A 74 10.97 3.41 -11.33
N ASN A 75 11.61 3.22 -10.17
CA ASN A 75 12.17 1.93 -9.74
C ASN A 75 11.07 1.04 -9.16
N THR A 76 10.30 0.42 -10.05
CA THR A 76 9.19 -0.48 -9.70
C THR A 76 9.62 -1.68 -8.87
N ASP A 77 10.83 -2.19 -9.07
CA ASP A 77 11.35 -3.35 -8.31
C ASP A 77 11.56 -3.02 -6.83
N GLU A 78 11.92 -1.76 -6.52
CA GLU A 78 12.05 -1.28 -5.14
C GLU A 78 10.68 -1.07 -4.50
N LEU A 79 9.76 -0.39 -5.20
CA LEU A 79 8.39 -0.18 -4.73
C LEU A 79 7.71 -1.52 -4.46
N GLN A 80 7.85 -2.48 -5.38
CA GLN A 80 7.34 -3.85 -5.22
C GLN A 80 7.85 -4.50 -3.94
N ARG A 81 9.17 -4.42 -3.70
CA ARG A 81 9.78 -5.00 -2.51
C ARG A 81 9.26 -4.37 -1.21
N LEU A 82 9.05 -3.06 -1.21
CA LEU A 82 8.54 -2.33 -0.05
C LEU A 82 7.04 -2.62 0.18
N ALA A 83 6.24 -2.66 -0.87
CA ALA A 83 4.83 -3.05 -0.80
C ALA A 83 4.67 -4.49 -0.29
N ASP A 84 5.50 -5.43 -0.75
CA ASP A 84 5.50 -6.82 -0.25
C ASP A 84 5.94 -6.93 1.22
N GLN A 85 6.63 -5.93 1.75
CA GLN A 85 6.94 -5.80 3.18
C GLN A 85 5.83 -5.11 3.98
N GLY A 86 4.73 -4.72 3.31
CA GLY A 86 3.58 -4.07 3.92
C GLY A 86 3.70 -2.55 4.02
N ASN A 87 4.60 -1.90 3.25
CA ASN A 87 4.63 -0.45 3.18
C ASN A 87 3.44 0.05 2.33
N PRO A 88 2.50 0.84 2.91
CA PRO A 88 1.30 1.29 2.22
C PRO A 88 1.62 2.30 1.11
N ASP A 89 2.51 3.26 1.35
CA ASP A 89 2.85 4.30 0.37
C ASP A 89 3.48 3.71 -0.90
N ALA A 90 4.30 2.67 -0.75
CA ALA A 90 4.85 1.91 -1.88
C ALA A 90 3.75 1.18 -2.66
N SER A 91 2.76 0.62 -1.94
CA SER A 91 1.60 -0.02 -2.55
C SER A 91 0.77 0.99 -3.34
N ASP A 92 0.52 2.18 -2.79
CA ASP A 92 -0.28 3.23 -3.42
C ASP A 92 0.41 3.75 -4.70
N HIS A 93 1.73 3.94 -4.67
CA HIS A 93 2.48 4.28 -5.88
C HIS A 93 2.43 3.19 -6.96
N LEU A 94 2.42 1.91 -6.57
CA LEU A 94 2.24 0.83 -7.55
C LEU A 94 0.83 0.85 -8.14
N VAL A 95 -0.20 1.19 -7.36
CA VAL A 95 -1.57 1.40 -7.88
C VAL A 95 -1.58 2.51 -8.92
N GLU A 96 -1.04 3.69 -8.61
CA GLU A 96 -0.96 4.81 -9.54
C GLU A 96 -0.30 4.39 -10.86
N LEU A 97 0.86 3.72 -10.79
CA LEU A 97 1.57 3.24 -11.98
C LEU A 97 0.79 2.17 -12.75
N ALA A 98 0.09 1.28 -12.05
CA ALA A 98 -0.73 0.25 -12.68
C ALA A 98 -1.92 0.86 -13.41
N ILE A 99 -2.58 1.86 -12.82
CA ILE A 99 -3.66 2.63 -13.46
C ILE A 99 -3.15 3.32 -14.72
N GLU A 100 -2.05 4.06 -14.63
CA GLU A 100 -1.45 4.77 -15.76
C GLU A 100 -1.10 3.84 -16.93
N ARG A 101 -0.70 2.60 -16.63
CA ARG A 101 -0.33 1.58 -17.62
C ARG A 101 -1.50 0.71 -18.06
N GLY A 102 -2.63 0.79 -17.39
CA GLY A 102 -3.75 -0.14 -17.57
C GLY A 102 -3.41 -1.59 -17.18
N ASP A 103 -2.51 -1.78 -16.21
CA ASP A 103 -2.06 -3.08 -15.72
C ASP A 103 -3.06 -3.66 -14.71
N VAL A 104 -4.08 -4.32 -15.24
CA VAL A 104 -5.15 -4.93 -14.44
C VAL A 104 -4.64 -6.09 -13.58
N ASP A 105 -3.62 -6.80 -14.04
CA ASP A 105 -3.08 -7.94 -13.28
C ASP A 105 -2.33 -7.45 -12.03
N GLU A 106 -1.62 -6.33 -12.14
CA GLU A 106 -0.98 -5.68 -10.99
C GLU A 106 -2.01 -5.10 -10.01
N LEU A 107 -3.06 -4.44 -10.51
CA LEU A 107 -4.16 -3.97 -9.67
C LEU A 107 -4.81 -5.13 -8.90
N ARG A 108 -5.03 -6.28 -9.55
CA ARG A 108 -5.56 -7.48 -8.87
C ARG A 108 -4.62 -7.97 -7.79
N ARG A 109 -3.32 -8.02 -8.06
CA ARG A 109 -2.30 -8.43 -7.08
C ARG A 109 -2.32 -7.51 -5.85
N LEU A 110 -2.41 -6.20 -6.05
CA LEU A 110 -2.44 -5.20 -4.97
C LEU A 110 -3.76 -5.28 -4.18
N ALA A 111 -4.90 -5.44 -4.85
CA ALA A 111 -6.19 -5.65 -4.20
C ALA A 111 -6.20 -6.95 -3.36
N ASP A 112 -5.59 -8.02 -3.87
CA ASP A 112 -5.44 -9.30 -3.15
C ASP A 112 -4.53 -9.16 -1.91
N GLN A 113 -3.61 -8.19 -1.92
CA GLN A 113 -2.80 -7.81 -0.76
C GLN A 113 -3.52 -6.87 0.20
N GLY A 114 -4.75 -6.45 -0.14
CA GLY A 114 -5.61 -5.62 0.70
C GLY A 114 -5.48 -4.12 0.46
N ASN A 115 -4.88 -3.69 -0.65
CA ASN A 115 -4.89 -2.28 -1.02
C ASN A 115 -6.31 -1.86 -1.47
N PRO A 116 -6.96 -0.90 -0.79
CA PRO A 116 -8.33 -0.49 -1.08
C PRO A 116 -8.45 0.25 -2.42
N ASP A 117 -7.51 1.13 -2.75
CA ASP A 117 -7.55 1.92 -3.98
C ASP A 117 -7.46 1.04 -5.23
N ALA A 118 -6.65 -0.03 -5.16
CA ALA A 118 -6.59 -1.05 -6.20
C ALA A 118 -7.93 -1.79 -6.36
N SER A 119 -8.57 -2.13 -5.24
CA SER A 119 -9.87 -2.81 -5.20
C SER A 119 -10.95 -1.92 -5.82
N ASP A 120 -11.01 -0.65 -5.44
CA ASP A 120 -11.99 0.32 -5.91
C ASP A 120 -11.82 0.59 -7.41
N HIS A 121 -10.59 0.75 -7.89
CA HIS A 121 -10.36 0.94 -9.32
C HIS A 121 -10.71 -0.30 -10.14
N LEU A 122 -10.54 -1.51 -9.60
CA LEU A 122 -11.02 -2.73 -10.26
C LEU A 122 -12.54 -2.78 -10.33
N VAL A 123 -13.26 -2.27 -9.32
CA VAL A 123 -14.72 -2.11 -9.38
C VAL A 123 -15.12 -1.20 -10.53
N GLU A 124 -14.50 -0.03 -10.65
CA GLU A 124 -14.75 0.92 -11.75
C GLU A 124 -14.56 0.26 -13.11
N LEU A 125 -13.41 -0.39 -13.32
CA LEU A 125 -13.09 -1.09 -14.57
C LEU A 125 -14.07 -2.24 -14.87
N ALA A 126 -14.51 -2.95 -13.83
CA ALA A 126 -15.47 -4.04 -13.99
C ALA A 126 -16.85 -3.51 -14.42
N ILE A 127 -17.31 -2.38 -13.86
CA ILE A 127 -18.54 -1.72 -14.30
C ILE A 127 -18.45 -1.30 -15.77
N GLU A 128 -17.37 -0.59 -16.13
CA GLU A 128 -17.17 -0.10 -17.50
C GLU A 128 -17.17 -1.22 -18.54
N ARG A 129 -16.68 -2.40 -18.16
CA ARG A 129 -16.58 -3.57 -19.04
C ARG A 129 -17.77 -4.52 -18.92
N GLY A 130 -18.65 -4.32 -17.94
CA GLY A 130 -19.70 -5.28 -17.58
C GLY A 130 -19.15 -6.62 -17.07
N ASP A 131 -17.97 -6.61 -16.43
CA ASP A 131 -17.29 -7.79 -15.92
C ASP A 131 -17.88 -8.22 -14.56
N VAL A 132 -18.97 -8.97 -14.63
CA VAL A 132 -19.65 -9.50 -13.44
C VAL A 132 -18.77 -10.48 -12.67
N ASP A 133 -17.84 -11.18 -13.33
CA ASP A 133 -16.98 -12.15 -12.66
C ASP A 133 -15.92 -11.43 -11.81
N GLU A 134 -15.38 -10.30 -12.29
CA GLU A 134 -14.51 -9.44 -11.47
C GLU A 134 -15.26 -8.83 -10.28
N LEU A 135 -16.49 -8.32 -10.48
CA LEU A 135 -17.31 -7.83 -9.36
C LEU A 135 -17.58 -8.92 -8.33
N ARG A 136 -17.87 -10.17 -8.75
CA ARG A 136 -18.03 -11.30 -7.83
C ARG A 136 -16.76 -11.58 -7.04
N ARG A 137 -15.60 -11.58 -7.71
CA ARG A 137 -14.31 -11.80 -7.06
C ARG A 137 -14.06 -10.77 -5.96
N LEU A 138 -14.27 -9.49 -6.27
CA LEU A 138 -14.08 -8.38 -5.32
C LEU A 138 -15.08 -8.45 -4.16
N ALA A 139 -16.36 -8.76 -4.45
CA ALA A 139 -17.38 -8.96 -3.43
C ALA A 139 -17.05 -10.13 -2.49
N ASP A 140 -16.52 -11.23 -3.01
CA ASP A 140 -16.08 -12.40 -2.22
C ASP A 140 -14.87 -12.07 -1.33
N GLN A 141 -14.07 -11.08 -1.73
CA GLN A 141 -12.98 -10.52 -0.92
C GLN A 141 -13.45 -9.46 0.09
N GLY A 142 -14.75 -9.14 0.09
CA GLY A 142 -15.38 -8.23 1.04
C GLY A 142 -15.46 -6.78 0.57
N ASN A 143 -15.22 -6.48 -0.70
CA ASN A 143 -15.51 -5.15 -1.26
C ASN A 143 -17.04 -4.92 -1.24
N SER A 144 -17.48 -3.92 -0.48
CA SER A 144 -18.91 -3.59 -0.31
C SER A 144 -19.53 -3.10 -1.59
N ASP A 145 -18.82 -2.23 -2.31
CA ASP A 145 -19.33 -1.56 -3.50
C ASP A 145 -19.56 -2.58 -4.62
N ALA A 146 -18.63 -3.52 -4.79
CA ALA A 146 -18.80 -4.66 -5.68
C ALA A 146 -20.01 -5.52 -5.29
N SER A 147 -20.20 -5.78 -3.99
CA SER A 147 -21.38 -6.51 -3.47
C SER A 147 -22.69 -5.80 -3.79
N ASP A 148 -22.76 -4.49 -3.57
CA ASP A 148 -23.97 -3.69 -3.76
C ASP A 148 -24.33 -3.59 -5.25
N LEU A 149 -23.33 -3.39 -6.11
CA LEU A 149 -23.51 -3.41 -7.56
C LEU A 149 -24.03 -4.77 -8.05
N LEU A 150 -23.54 -5.88 -7.50
CA LEU A 150 -24.07 -7.21 -7.84
C LEU A 150 -25.53 -7.38 -7.40
N VAL A 151 -25.94 -6.81 -6.27
CA VAL A 151 -27.35 -6.81 -5.86
C VAL A 151 -28.21 -6.04 -6.86
N GLU A 152 -27.79 -4.84 -7.26
CA GLU A 152 -28.49 -4.04 -8.26
C GLU A 152 -28.63 -4.79 -9.60
N LEU A 153 -27.50 -5.25 -10.15
CA LEU A 153 -27.45 -6.02 -11.40
C LEU A 153 -28.30 -7.29 -11.35
N ALA A 154 -28.25 -8.03 -10.24
CA ALA A 154 -29.03 -9.25 -10.07
C ALA A 154 -30.53 -8.94 -9.94
N THR A 155 -30.90 -7.84 -9.29
CA THR A 155 -32.29 -7.40 -9.17
C THR A 155 -32.86 -7.02 -10.54
N GLU A 156 -32.14 -6.20 -11.31
CA GLU A 156 -32.55 -5.79 -12.66
C GLU A 156 -32.74 -6.97 -13.62
N ARG A 157 -31.94 -8.03 -13.44
CA ARG A 157 -31.95 -9.23 -14.27
C ARG A 157 -32.84 -10.34 -13.73
N GLU A 158 -33.49 -10.13 -12.58
CA GLU A 158 -34.23 -11.14 -11.84
C GLU A 158 -33.37 -12.41 -11.56
N ASP A 159 -32.07 -12.24 -11.34
CA ASP A 159 -31.13 -13.32 -11.04
C ASP A 159 -31.22 -13.73 -9.56
N LEU A 160 -32.24 -14.54 -9.26
CA LEU A 160 -32.46 -15.09 -7.93
C LEU A 160 -31.30 -15.99 -7.44
N ALA A 161 -30.47 -16.53 -8.33
CA ALA A 161 -29.34 -17.35 -7.93
C ALA A 161 -28.23 -16.48 -7.34
N GLU A 162 -27.91 -15.36 -8.02
CA GLU A 162 -26.93 -14.39 -7.53
C GLU A 162 -27.40 -13.72 -6.23
N LEU A 163 -28.66 -13.28 -6.16
CA LEU A 163 -29.22 -12.70 -4.93
C LEU A 163 -29.15 -13.67 -3.75
N ARG A 164 -29.46 -14.96 -3.95
CA ARG A 164 -29.34 -15.99 -2.90
C ARG A 164 -27.90 -16.22 -2.49
N ARG A 165 -26.95 -16.15 -3.44
CA ARG A 165 -25.51 -16.27 -3.16
C ARG A 165 -25.05 -15.12 -2.25
N LEU A 166 -25.35 -13.87 -2.62
CA LEU A 166 -25.01 -12.68 -1.85
C LEU A 166 -25.66 -12.70 -0.46
N ALA A 167 -26.94 -13.06 -0.38
CA ALA A 167 -27.67 -13.23 0.87
C ALA A 167 -27.05 -14.31 1.79
N ALA A 168 -26.58 -15.42 1.21
CA ALA A 168 -25.87 -16.47 1.94
C ALA A 168 -24.49 -16.00 2.42
N ALA A 169 -23.82 -15.15 1.63
CA ALA A 169 -22.53 -14.54 1.99
C ALA A 169 -22.66 -13.47 3.08
N GLY A 170 -23.87 -12.98 3.38
CA GLY A 170 -24.08 -12.02 4.46
C GLY A 170 -24.77 -10.72 4.04
N ASN A 171 -24.84 -10.44 2.74
CA ASN A 171 -25.39 -9.20 2.20
C ASN A 171 -26.87 -9.06 2.61
N ARG A 172 -27.21 -7.93 3.24
CA ARG A 172 -28.55 -7.67 3.78
C ARG A 172 -29.51 -7.23 2.70
N ASP A 173 -29.07 -6.34 1.84
CA ASP A 173 -29.85 -5.80 0.73
C ASP A 173 -30.31 -6.94 -0.21
N ALA A 174 -29.44 -7.92 -0.47
CA ALA A 174 -29.81 -9.13 -1.20
C ALA A 174 -30.93 -9.95 -0.53
N ARG A 175 -30.95 -10.04 0.81
CA ARG A 175 -32.02 -10.72 1.56
C ARG A 175 -33.32 -9.95 1.52
N ASP A 176 -33.24 -8.63 1.62
CA ASP A 176 -34.39 -7.74 1.61
C ASP A 176 -35.06 -7.80 0.23
N VAL A 177 -34.28 -7.68 -0.85
CA VAL A 177 -34.77 -7.85 -2.23
C VAL A 177 -35.45 -9.20 -2.44
N LEU A 178 -34.84 -10.31 -2.00
CA LEU A 178 -35.45 -11.64 -2.12
C LEU A 178 -36.80 -11.72 -1.40
N SER A 179 -36.92 -11.11 -0.22
CA SER A 179 -38.16 -11.09 0.56
C SER A 179 -39.26 -10.31 -0.16
N GLU A 180 -38.92 -9.14 -0.73
CA GLU A 180 -39.86 -8.33 -1.52
C GLU A 180 -40.32 -9.01 -2.82
N MET A 181 -39.45 -9.84 -3.41
CA MET A 181 -39.78 -10.60 -4.62
C MET A 181 -40.70 -11.79 -4.32
N ASP A 182 -40.50 -12.50 -3.19
CA ASP A 182 -41.35 -13.62 -2.78
C ASP A 182 -42.78 -13.18 -2.38
N GLU A 183 -42.97 -11.90 -2.05
CA GLU A 183 -44.26 -11.30 -1.67
C GLU A 183 -45.11 -10.79 -2.86
N ARG A 184 -44.55 -10.75 -4.08
CA ARG A 184 -45.24 -10.28 -5.30
C ARG A 184 -46.07 -11.37 -5.98
#